data_AF-A0A1I0RRG9-F1
#
_entry.id   AF-A0A1I0RRG9-F1
#
_cell.length_a   1.000
_cell.length_b   1.000
_cell.length_c   1.000
_cell.angle_alpha   90.00
_cell.angle_beta   90.00
_cell.angle_gamma   90.00
#
_symmetry.space_group_name_H-M   'P 1'
#
loop_
_entity.id
_entity.type
_entity.pdbx_description
1 polymer ?
#
loop_
_entity_poly.entity_id
_entity_poly.type
_entity_poly.pdbx_seq_one_letter_code
_entity_poly.pdbx_strand_id
1 'polypeptide(L)'
;MSENPLLAPIHGITLEDYSAACAKLGNGLSEQAIAKALGVELPVWQEVSLLWPERMKQDETFHIVTLFGQHFGAAEQHPKLGSLQPDASSSGNAGNIERIKNDKAFYQELEVARQVAYDYGIDGAQWIVDEYGISIGDFQIAAMNWNDEIQRDIQADFNNYNETQAAYQEKYRKQFADAQGGDVADDITF
;
A
#
# COMPACT_ATOMS: atom_id res chain seq x y z
N MET A 1 -27.70 -27.13 -15.70
CA MET A 1 -27.70 -26.04 -14.71
C MET A 1 -27.51 -24.76 -15.50
N SER A 2 -28.35 -23.75 -15.31
CA SER A 2 -28.16 -22.45 -15.96
C SER A 2 -26.94 -21.78 -15.32
N GLU A 3 -25.95 -21.38 -16.11
CA GLU A 3 -24.84 -20.57 -15.61
C GLU A 3 -25.39 -19.29 -14.99
N ASN A 4 -24.86 -18.87 -13.83
CA ASN A 4 -25.26 -17.62 -13.19
C ASN A 4 -24.97 -16.47 -14.18
N PRO A 5 -25.99 -15.77 -14.71
CA PRO A 5 -25.78 -14.75 -15.75
C PRO A 5 -24.92 -13.59 -15.26
N LEU A 6 -24.86 -13.38 -13.94
CA LEU A 6 -23.98 -12.38 -13.33
C LEU A 6 -22.49 -12.75 -13.42
N LEU A 7 -22.14 -14.00 -13.75
CA LEU A 7 -20.75 -14.42 -13.99
C LEU A 7 -20.28 -14.22 -15.44
N ALA A 8 -21.16 -13.82 -16.35
CA ALA A 8 -20.76 -13.59 -17.74
C ALA A 8 -19.65 -12.51 -17.85
N PRO A 9 -18.60 -12.69 -18.66
CA PRO A 9 -17.54 -11.68 -18.77
C PRO A 9 -18.07 -10.30 -19.17
N ILE A 10 -17.52 -9.24 -18.58
CA ILE A 10 -17.86 -7.84 -18.89
C ILE A 10 -16.77 -7.31 -19.83
N HIS A 11 -17.12 -6.95 -21.07
CA HIS A 11 -16.15 -6.60 -22.12
C HIS A 11 -15.04 -7.65 -22.34
N GLY A 12 -15.35 -8.93 -22.10
CA GLY A 12 -14.38 -10.03 -22.19
C GLY A 12 -13.46 -10.18 -20.96
N ILE A 13 -13.64 -9.35 -19.92
CA ILE A 13 -12.96 -9.47 -18.64
C ILE A 13 -13.76 -10.39 -17.73
N THR A 14 -13.17 -11.52 -17.34
CA THR A 14 -13.78 -12.50 -16.45
C THR A 14 -13.74 -12.02 -14.99
N LEU A 15 -14.49 -12.70 -14.11
CA LEU A 15 -14.37 -12.46 -12.66
C LEU A 15 -12.95 -12.76 -12.16
N GLU A 16 -12.30 -13.78 -12.72
CA GLU A 16 -10.92 -14.14 -12.41
C GLU A 16 -9.95 -13.02 -12.78
N ASP A 17 -10.04 -12.49 -14.01
CA ASP A 17 -9.22 -11.35 -14.47
C ASP A 17 -9.41 -10.14 -13.54
N TYR A 18 -10.66 -9.79 -13.21
CA TYR A 18 -10.97 -8.66 -12.34
C TYR A 18 -10.44 -8.86 -10.91
N SER A 19 -10.61 -10.05 -10.34
CA SER A 19 -10.17 -10.34 -8.97
C SER A 19 -8.65 -10.30 -8.85
N ALA A 20 -7.94 -10.88 -9.82
CA ALA A 20 -6.48 -10.83 -9.89
C ALA A 20 -5.97 -9.39 -10.13
N ALA A 21 -6.68 -8.60 -10.95
CA ALA A 21 -6.36 -7.20 -11.14
C ALA A 21 -6.52 -6.38 -9.86
N CYS A 22 -7.59 -6.57 -9.08
CA CYS A 22 -7.77 -5.92 -7.79
C CYS A 22 -6.62 -6.24 -6.81
N ALA A 23 -6.16 -7.50 -6.77
CA ALA A 23 -5.02 -7.88 -5.95
C ALA A 23 -3.73 -7.16 -6.39
N LYS A 24 -3.49 -7.08 -7.70
CA LYS A 24 -2.31 -6.40 -8.26
C LYS A 24 -2.36 -4.89 -8.05
N LEU A 25 -3.53 -4.25 -8.14
CA LEU A 25 -3.72 -2.84 -7.76
C LEU A 25 -3.41 -2.63 -6.27
N GLY A 26 -3.88 -3.52 -5.39
CA GLY A 26 -3.54 -3.49 -3.96
C GLY A 26 -2.03 -3.64 -3.69
N ASN A 27 -1.31 -4.31 -4.60
CA ASN A 27 0.14 -4.47 -4.56
C ASN A 27 0.90 -3.35 -5.32
N GLY A 28 0.22 -2.27 -5.73
CA GLY A 28 0.86 -1.08 -6.29
C GLY A 28 1.01 -1.04 -7.81
N LEU A 29 0.36 -1.95 -8.56
CA LEU A 29 0.25 -1.76 -10.01
C LEU A 29 -0.67 -0.58 -10.35
N SER A 30 -0.40 0.09 -11.47
CA SER A 30 -1.29 1.11 -12.01
C SER A 30 -2.44 0.49 -12.81
N GLU A 31 -3.60 1.17 -12.86
CA GLU A 31 -4.73 0.77 -13.71
C GLU A 31 -4.32 0.65 -15.18
N GLN A 32 -3.36 1.48 -15.63
CA GLN A 32 -2.87 1.45 -17.00
C GLN A 32 -2.05 0.19 -17.29
N ALA A 33 -1.26 -0.29 -16.33
CA ALA A 33 -0.56 -1.58 -16.45
C ALA A 33 -1.54 -2.75 -16.50
N ILE A 34 -2.59 -2.71 -15.67
CA ILE A 34 -3.67 -3.71 -15.68
C ILE A 34 -4.40 -3.74 -17.02
N ALA A 35 -4.89 -2.59 -17.51
CA ALA A 35 -5.61 -2.50 -18.77
C ALA A 35 -4.77 -3.03 -19.94
N LYS A 36 -3.49 -2.63 -19.99
CA LYS A 36 -2.53 -3.11 -20.99
C LYS A 36 -2.34 -4.63 -20.94
N ALA A 37 -2.19 -5.21 -19.75
CA ALA A 37 -1.97 -6.66 -19.60
C ALA A 37 -3.23 -7.48 -19.92
N LEU A 38 -4.41 -6.94 -19.64
CA LEU A 38 -5.69 -7.54 -20.01
C LEU A 38 -6.01 -7.38 -21.50
N GLY A 39 -5.30 -6.50 -22.20
CA GLY A 39 -5.51 -6.24 -23.63
C GLY A 39 -6.73 -5.35 -23.90
N VAL A 40 -7.07 -4.47 -22.97
CA VAL A 40 -8.22 -3.55 -23.05
C VAL A 40 -7.77 -2.09 -22.93
N GLU A 41 -8.62 -1.17 -23.36
CA GLU A 41 -8.39 0.26 -23.12
C GLU A 41 -8.67 0.63 -21.66
N LEU A 42 -7.98 1.65 -21.13
CA LEU A 42 -8.17 2.11 -19.75
C LEU A 42 -9.64 2.45 -19.41
N PRO A 43 -10.41 3.15 -20.28
CA PRO A 43 -11.83 3.40 -20.01
C PRO A 43 -12.66 2.11 -19.89
N VAL A 44 -12.32 1.06 -20.64
CA VAL A 44 -12.98 -0.25 -20.56
C VAL A 44 -12.68 -0.91 -19.22
N TRP A 45 -11.42 -0.86 -18.76
CA TRP A 45 -11.06 -1.32 -17.41
C TRP A 45 -11.87 -0.58 -16.34
N GLN A 46 -11.87 0.75 -16.38
CA GLN A 46 -12.56 1.58 -15.39
C GLN A 46 -14.07 1.32 -15.34
N GLU A 47 -14.71 1.10 -16.49
CA GLU A 47 -16.12 0.68 -16.55
C GLU A 47 -16.32 -0.69 -15.91
N VAL A 48 -15.48 -1.68 -16.25
CA VAL A 48 -15.54 -3.02 -15.66
C VAL A 48 -15.36 -3.00 -14.13
N SER A 49 -14.46 -2.14 -13.63
CA SER A 49 -14.22 -1.96 -12.20
C SER A 49 -15.42 -1.40 -11.43
N LEU A 50 -16.36 -0.74 -12.12
CA LEU A 50 -17.63 -0.30 -11.53
C LEU A 50 -18.72 -1.37 -11.62
N LEU A 51 -18.74 -2.15 -12.71
CA LEU A 51 -19.79 -3.12 -12.99
C LEU A 51 -19.65 -4.42 -12.18
N TRP A 52 -18.44 -4.89 -11.90
CA TRP A 52 -18.26 -6.10 -11.06
C TRP A 52 -18.77 -5.93 -9.63
N PRO A 53 -18.45 -4.83 -8.91
CA PRO A 53 -19.05 -4.55 -7.61
C PRO A 53 -20.58 -4.48 -7.66
N GLU A 54 -21.15 -3.93 -8.73
CA GLU A 54 -22.60 -3.88 -8.90
C GLU A 54 -23.21 -5.28 -9.06
N ARG A 55 -22.57 -6.18 -9.82
CA ARG A 55 -23.00 -7.58 -9.92
C ARG A 55 -22.87 -8.34 -8.60
N MET A 56 -21.82 -8.06 -7.82
CA MET A 56 -21.68 -8.63 -6.48
C MET A 56 -22.82 -8.20 -5.54
N LYS A 57 -23.27 -6.94 -5.64
CA LYS A 57 -24.44 -6.46 -4.88
C LYS A 57 -25.74 -7.13 -5.32
N GLN A 58 -25.89 -7.43 -6.60
CA GLN A 58 -27.07 -8.09 -7.16
C GLN A 58 -27.11 -9.60 -6.83
N ASP A 59 -25.97 -10.20 -6.48
CA ASP A 59 -25.91 -11.62 -6.11
C ASP A 59 -26.26 -11.84 -4.63
N GLU A 60 -27.53 -12.16 -4.39
CA GLU A 60 -28.04 -12.50 -3.06
C GLU A 60 -27.48 -13.82 -2.48
N THR A 61 -26.79 -14.62 -3.31
CA THR A 61 -26.26 -15.93 -2.91
C THR A 61 -24.82 -15.88 -2.39
N PHE A 62 -24.17 -14.71 -2.44
CA PHE A 62 -22.75 -14.51 -2.11
C PHE A 62 -21.77 -15.36 -2.93
N HIS A 63 -22.24 -15.97 -4.02
CA HIS A 63 -21.45 -16.84 -4.87
C HIS A 63 -20.33 -16.07 -5.59
N ILE A 64 -20.64 -14.90 -6.15
CA ILE A 64 -19.68 -14.04 -6.86
C ILE A 64 -18.62 -13.52 -5.89
N VAL A 65 -19.02 -13.07 -4.69
CA VAL A 65 -18.08 -12.59 -3.66
C VAL A 65 -17.15 -13.71 -3.20
N THR A 66 -17.68 -14.93 -3.04
CA THR A 66 -16.88 -16.09 -2.67
C THR A 66 -15.84 -16.42 -3.75
N LEU A 67 -16.25 -16.47 -5.02
CA LEU A 67 -15.33 -16.70 -6.14
C LEU A 67 -14.30 -15.56 -6.29
N PHE A 68 -14.72 -14.31 -6.10
CA PHE A 68 -13.82 -13.16 -6.10
C PHE A 68 -12.69 -13.33 -5.10
N GLY A 69 -13.01 -13.67 -3.84
CA GLY A 69 -12.01 -13.89 -2.80
C GLY A 69 -11.03 -15.02 -3.13
N GLN A 70 -11.52 -16.11 -3.74
CA GLN A 70 -10.68 -17.23 -4.19
C GLN A 70 -9.70 -16.80 -5.29
N HIS A 71 -10.20 -16.13 -6.33
CA HIS A 71 -9.37 -15.65 -7.43
C HIS A 71 -8.40 -14.55 -6.99
N PHE A 72 -8.82 -13.67 -6.08
CA PHE A 72 -7.96 -12.65 -5.48
C PHE A 72 -6.77 -13.28 -4.75
N GLY A 73 -7.01 -14.28 -3.91
CA GLY A 73 -5.94 -15.01 -3.20
C GLY A 73 -5.02 -15.82 -4.13
N ALA A 74 -5.48 -16.16 -5.33
CA ALA A 74 -4.72 -16.88 -6.34
C ALA A 74 -4.12 -15.97 -7.44
N ALA A 75 -4.13 -14.64 -7.26
CA ALA A 75 -3.73 -13.68 -8.29
C ALA A 75 -2.32 -13.91 -8.86
N GLU A 76 -1.39 -14.43 -8.05
CA GLU A 76 -0.01 -14.76 -8.49
C GLU A 76 0.04 -15.91 -9.52
N GLN A 77 -1.00 -16.74 -9.60
CA GLN A 77 -1.12 -17.82 -10.57
C GLN A 77 -1.85 -17.38 -11.86
N HIS A 78 -2.34 -16.14 -11.91
CA HIS A 78 -3.12 -15.66 -13.04
C HIS A 78 -2.28 -15.58 -14.33
N PRO A 79 -2.73 -16.13 -15.46
CA PRO A 79 -1.91 -16.27 -16.67
C PRO A 79 -1.42 -14.94 -17.28
N LYS A 80 -2.19 -13.86 -17.12
CA LYS A 80 -1.84 -12.53 -17.66
C LYS A 80 -1.25 -11.58 -16.62
N LEU A 81 -1.57 -11.79 -15.35
CA LEU A 81 -1.34 -10.81 -14.27
C LEU A 81 -0.36 -11.30 -13.22
N GLY A 82 -0.20 -12.63 -13.05
CA GLY A 82 0.58 -13.22 -11.98
C GLY A 82 2.05 -12.78 -12.00
N SER A 83 2.66 -12.72 -13.19
CA SER A 83 4.04 -12.27 -13.37
C SER A 83 4.23 -10.75 -13.36
N LEU A 84 3.15 -9.97 -13.35
CA LEU A 84 3.29 -8.52 -13.33
C LEU A 84 3.74 -8.05 -11.96
N GLN A 85 4.71 -7.15 -12.00
CA GLN A 85 5.25 -6.42 -10.88
C GLN A 85 4.96 -4.92 -11.11
N PRO A 86 4.84 -4.12 -10.04
CA PRO A 86 4.78 -2.67 -10.18
C PRO A 86 5.92 -2.16 -11.04
N ASP A 87 5.66 -1.16 -11.90
CA ASP A 87 6.72 -0.54 -12.69
C ASP A 87 7.79 0.01 -11.73
N ALA A 88 9.03 -0.39 -11.98
CA ALA A 88 10.20 0.10 -11.27
C ALA A 88 10.52 1.57 -11.62
N SER A 89 9.53 2.42 -11.95
CA SER A 89 9.73 3.88 -11.91
C SER A 89 9.97 4.39 -10.49
N SER A 90 9.82 3.52 -9.47
CA SER A 90 10.41 3.61 -8.14
C SER A 90 11.72 2.79 -8.03
N SER A 91 12.58 2.76 -9.05
CA SER A 91 13.87 2.02 -9.08
C SER A 91 14.87 2.43 -7.98
N GLY A 92 14.57 3.42 -7.13
CA GLY A 92 15.31 3.68 -5.89
C GLY A 92 14.92 2.76 -4.71
N ASN A 93 13.79 2.04 -4.79
CA ASN A 93 13.05 1.66 -3.58
C ASN A 93 12.84 0.15 -3.36
N ALA A 94 13.23 -0.73 -4.30
CA ALA A 94 13.27 -2.17 -4.02
C ALA A 94 14.21 -2.49 -2.84
N GLY A 95 15.33 -1.75 -2.75
CA GLY A 95 16.23 -1.80 -1.61
C GLY A 95 15.58 -1.34 -0.30
N ASN A 96 14.60 -0.43 -0.34
CA ASN A 96 13.89 0.03 0.85
C ASN A 96 12.90 -1.01 1.37
N ILE A 97 12.25 -1.77 0.48
CA ILE A 97 11.38 -2.90 0.86
C ILE A 97 12.20 -4.01 1.55
N GLU A 98 13.39 -4.31 1.03
CA GLU A 98 14.29 -5.26 1.68
C GLU A 98 14.85 -4.68 2.99
N ARG A 99 15.23 -3.40 2.99
CA ARG A 99 15.79 -2.71 4.15
C ARG A 99 14.80 -2.63 5.30
N ILE A 100 13.53 -2.28 5.08
CA ILE A 100 12.54 -2.20 6.17
C ILE A 100 12.30 -3.56 6.85
N LYS A 101 12.59 -4.67 6.15
CA LYS A 101 12.49 -6.03 6.68
C LYS A 101 13.75 -6.48 7.44
N ASN A 102 14.90 -5.85 7.22
CA ASN A 102 16.20 -6.28 7.76
C ASN A 102 16.92 -5.23 8.64
N ASP A 103 16.43 -3.99 8.66
CA ASP A 103 16.99 -2.86 9.41
C ASP A 103 15.89 -2.29 10.34
N LYS A 104 15.93 -2.72 11.60
CA LYS A 104 15.00 -2.29 12.65
C LYS A 104 15.01 -0.78 12.84
N ALA A 105 16.18 -0.14 12.79
CA ALA A 105 16.29 1.30 12.99
C ALA A 105 15.59 2.06 11.87
N PHE A 106 15.72 1.59 10.63
CA PHE A 106 14.99 2.14 9.48
C PHE A 106 13.47 1.96 9.61
N TYR A 107 13.00 0.80 10.08
CA TYR A 107 11.57 0.61 10.38
C TYR A 107 11.08 1.61 11.46
N GLN A 108 11.78 1.72 12.59
CA GLN A 108 11.40 2.62 13.68
C GLN A 108 11.42 4.10 13.24
N GLU A 109 12.40 4.48 12.42
CA GLU A 109 12.49 5.81 11.85
C GLU A 109 11.24 6.13 11.00
N LEU A 110 10.87 5.23 10.09
CA LEU A 110 9.70 5.43 9.23
C LEU A 110 8.38 5.35 10.01
N GLU A 111 8.30 4.56 11.07
CA GLU A 111 7.15 4.55 11.96
C GLU A 111 6.92 5.92 12.60
N VAL A 112 8.00 6.56 13.08
CA VAL A 112 7.95 7.92 13.61
C VAL A 112 7.62 8.92 12.51
N ALA A 113 8.26 8.82 11.35
CA ALA A 113 7.97 9.70 10.21
C ALA A 113 6.49 9.70 9.84
N ARG A 114 5.88 8.50 9.78
CA ARG A 114 4.45 8.31 9.51
C ARG A 114 3.57 9.02 10.54
N GLN A 115 3.90 8.87 11.83
CA GLN A 115 3.15 9.49 12.92
C GLN A 115 3.23 11.01 12.85
N VAL A 116 4.43 11.57 12.68
CA VAL A 116 4.62 13.03 12.59
C VAL A 116 3.96 13.59 11.34
N ALA A 117 3.97 12.88 10.20
CA ALA A 117 3.27 13.31 9.00
C ALA A 117 1.77 13.56 9.27
N TYR A 118 1.11 12.68 10.03
CA TYR A 118 -0.29 12.88 10.41
C TYR A 118 -0.50 14.13 11.28
N ASP A 119 0.44 14.44 12.18
CA ASP A 119 0.37 15.67 13.00
C ASP A 119 0.37 16.94 12.13
N TYR A 120 0.97 16.88 10.95
CA TYR A 120 1.00 17.97 9.95
C TYR A 120 -0.12 17.86 8.91
N GLY A 121 -1.08 16.95 9.08
CA GLY A 121 -2.19 16.74 8.13
C GLY A 121 -1.79 16.07 6.82
N ILE A 122 -0.61 15.45 6.76
CA ILE A 122 -0.11 14.67 5.64
C ILE A 122 -0.54 13.22 5.84
N ASP A 123 -1.01 12.55 4.78
CA ASP A 123 -1.21 11.10 4.85
C ASP A 123 0.15 10.40 4.93
N GLY A 124 0.59 10.07 6.14
CA GLY A 124 1.89 9.46 6.38
C GLY A 124 2.07 8.12 5.66
N ALA A 125 0.99 7.37 5.43
CA ALA A 125 1.08 6.11 4.70
C ALA A 125 1.35 6.35 3.22
N GLN A 126 0.62 7.30 2.61
CA GLN A 126 0.88 7.69 1.23
C GLN A 126 2.25 8.35 1.07
N TRP A 127 2.68 9.17 2.03
CA TRP A 127 4.01 9.79 2.02
C TRP A 127 5.13 8.74 2.04
N ILE A 128 4.99 7.66 2.81
CA ILE A 128 5.96 6.54 2.80
C ILE A 128 5.97 5.84 1.43
N VAL A 129 4.81 5.66 0.79
CA VAL A 129 4.73 5.10 -0.56
C VAL A 129 5.46 6.01 -1.55
N ASP A 130 5.21 7.31 -1.49
CA ASP A 130 5.76 8.29 -2.44
C ASP A 130 7.28 8.43 -2.29
N GLU A 131 7.77 8.57 -1.06
CA GLU A 131 9.21 8.80 -0.79
C GLU A 131 10.03 7.51 -0.81
N TYR A 132 9.48 6.42 -0.24
CA TYR A 132 10.25 5.19 0.01
C TYR A 132 9.77 4.01 -0.82
N GLY A 133 8.67 4.12 -1.56
CA GLY A 133 8.13 3.02 -2.38
C GLY A 133 7.67 1.83 -1.55
N ILE A 134 7.45 2.01 -0.25
CA ILE A 134 7.04 0.96 0.68
C ILE A 134 5.52 1.00 0.79
N SER A 135 4.87 -0.07 0.35
CA SER A 135 3.41 -0.21 0.48
C SER A 135 2.99 -0.31 1.95
N ILE A 136 1.73 0.02 2.24
CA ILE A 136 1.15 -0.24 3.57
C ILE A 136 1.28 -1.72 3.94
N GLY A 137 1.09 -2.63 2.97
CA GLY A 137 1.25 -4.07 3.17
C GLY A 137 2.66 -4.45 3.62
N ASP A 138 3.69 -3.98 2.91
CA ASP A 138 5.09 -4.22 3.29
C ASP A 138 5.43 -3.62 4.65
N PHE A 139 4.88 -2.44 4.95
CA PHE A 139 5.05 -1.78 6.25
C PHE A 139 4.44 -2.60 7.39
N GLN A 140 3.23 -3.13 7.20
CA GLN A 140 2.57 -4.00 8.19
C GLN A 140 3.33 -5.31 8.42
N ILE A 141 3.91 -5.89 7.37
CA ILE A 141 4.77 -7.08 7.49
C ILE A 141 6.01 -6.75 8.33
N ALA A 142 6.67 -5.61 8.07
CA ALA A 142 7.81 -5.18 8.88
C ALA A 142 7.44 -4.93 10.35
N ALA A 143 6.28 -4.30 10.61
CA ALA A 143 5.78 -4.07 11.96
C ALA A 143 5.62 -5.38 12.75
N MET A 144 5.02 -6.40 12.13
CA MET A 144 4.89 -7.72 12.74
C MET A 144 6.25 -8.37 13.03
N ASN A 145 7.22 -8.24 12.14
CA ASN A 145 8.56 -8.82 12.31
C ASN A 145 9.33 -8.17 13.47
N TRP A 146 9.21 -6.84 13.63
CA TRP A 146 10.01 -6.10 14.61
C TRP A 146 9.37 -5.97 15.98
N ASN A 147 8.04 -6.19 16.11
CA ASN A 147 7.30 -5.96 17.34
C ASN A 147 7.95 -6.60 18.58
N ASP A 148 8.27 -7.90 18.50
CA ASP A 148 8.82 -8.63 19.65
C ASP A 148 10.25 -8.18 20.01
N GLU A 149 11.04 -7.76 19.03
CA GLU A 149 12.39 -7.22 19.27
C GLU A 149 12.32 -5.83 19.89
N ILE A 150 11.48 -4.95 19.36
CA ILE A 150 11.26 -3.60 19.90
C ILE A 150 10.77 -3.67 21.35
N GLN A 151 9.81 -4.56 21.66
CA GLN A 151 9.34 -4.74 23.03
C GLN A 151 10.45 -5.20 23.98
N ARG A 152 11.39 -6.02 23.51
CA ARG A 152 12.57 -6.43 24.29
C ARG A 152 13.54 -5.27 24.49
N ASP A 153 13.79 -4.47 23.46
CA ASP A 153 14.67 -3.29 23.58
C ASP A 153 14.10 -2.25 24.54
N ILE A 154 12.80 -1.99 24.49
CA ILE A 154 12.10 -1.09 25.41
C ILE A 154 12.28 -1.55 26.86
N GLN A 155 12.18 -2.86 27.11
CA GLN A 155 12.40 -3.42 28.45
C GLN A 155 13.87 -3.39 28.89
N ALA A 156 14.80 -3.53 27.94
CA ALA A 156 16.23 -3.53 28.22
C ALA A 156 16.78 -2.12 28.48
N ASP A 157 16.37 -1.14 27.67
CA ASP A 157 16.83 0.25 27.76
C ASP A 157 15.76 1.24 27.26
N PHE A 158 14.79 1.48 28.14
CA PHE A 158 13.69 2.41 27.90
C PHE A 158 14.17 3.83 27.57
N ASN A 159 15.26 4.29 28.20
CA ASN A 159 15.74 5.66 28.01
C ASN A 159 16.35 5.82 26.63
N ASN A 160 17.23 4.92 26.21
CA ASN A 160 17.83 4.96 24.88
C ASN A 160 16.79 4.82 23.76
N TYR A 161 15.77 3.97 23.97
CA TYR A 161 14.62 3.89 23.05
C TYR A 161 13.93 5.24 22.90
N ASN A 162 13.56 5.89 24.02
CA ASN A 162 12.87 7.18 23.97
C ASN A 162 13.72 8.30 23.36
N GLU A 163 15.02 8.34 23.66
CA GLU A 163 15.95 9.31 23.07
C GLU A 163 16.03 9.13 21.54
N THR A 164 16.07 7.88 21.07
CA THR A 164 16.06 7.57 19.64
C THR A 164 14.75 8.02 18.98
N GLN A 165 13.60 7.70 19.59
CA GLN A 165 12.31 8.13 19.07
C GLN A 165 12.18 9.67 19.05
N ALA A 166 12.67 10.36 20.08
CA ALA A 166 12.66 11.82 20.14
C ALA A 166 13.54 12.45 19.04
N ALA A 167 14.70 11.87 18.75
CA ALA A 167 15.57 12.33 17.67
C ALA A 167 14.90 12.20 16.30
N TYR A 168 14.19 11.09 16.04
CA TYR A 168 13.41 10.94 14.81
C TYR A 168 12.22 11.90 14.75
N GLN A 169 11.52 12.12 15.86
CA GLN A 169 10.41 13.08 15.92
C GLN A 169 10.89 14.49 15.55
N GLU A 170 12.01 14.92 16.12
CA GLU A 170 12.58 16.24 15.83
C GLU A 170 12.97 16.39 14.36
N LYS A 171 13.64 15.37 13.80
CA LYS A 171 13.99 15.32 12.37
C LYS A 171 12.77 15.55 11.48
N TYR A 172 11.70 14.77 11.68
CA TYR A 172 10.53 14.82 10.80
C TYR A 172 9.62 16.02 11.08
N ARG A 173 9.56 16.51 12.32
CA ARG A 173 8.88 17.78 12.62
C ARG A 173 9.50 18.92 11.84
N LYS A 174 10.83 19.02 11.87
CA LYS A 174 11.55 20.04 11.10
C LYS A 174 11.30 19.89 9.59
N GLN A 175 11.43 18.66 9.07
CA GLN A 175 11.21 18.40 7.64
C GLN A 175 9.80 18.81 7.18
N PHE A 176 8.76 18.45 7.94
CA PHE A 176 7.38 18.76 7.55
C PHE A 176 7.01 20.23 7.81
N ALA A 177 7.55 20.87 8.84
CA ALA A 177 7.41 22.31 9.06
C ALA A 177 8.04 23.11 7.91
N ASP A 178 9.27 22.77 7.51
CA ASP A 178 9.97 23.40 6.39
C ASP A 178 9.17 23.24 5.08
N ALA A 179 8.60 22.06 4.85
CA ALA A 179 7.78 21.78 3.66
C ALA A 179 6.46 22.57 3.62
N GLN A 180 5.91 22.98 4.78
CA GLN A 180 4.70 23.80 4.87
C GLN A 180 4.98 25.32 4.91
N GLY A 181 6.23 25.74 4.66
CA GLY A 181 6.61 27.15 4.57
C GLY A 181 7.47 27.66 5.72
N GLY A 182 7.92 26.78 6.62
CA GLY A 182 8.79 27.11 7.74
C GLY A 182 8.08 27.92 8.83
N ASP A 183 8.48 27.68 10.08
CA ASP A 183 7.99 28.47 11.20
C ASP A 183 8.46 29.92 11.06
N VAL A 184 7.56 30.81 10.65
CA VAL A 184 7.79 32.27 10.60
C VAL A 184 7.90 32.86 12.02
N ALA A 185 7.79 32.04 13.09
CA ALA A 185 7.72 32.52 14.47
C ALA A 185 9.07 32.69 15.20
N ASP A 186 10.21 32.21 14.69
CA ASP A 186 11.48 32.28 15.44
C ASP A 186 12.30 33.58 15.23
N ASP A 187 11.83 34.52 14.40
CA ASP A 187 12.50 35.78 14.07
C ASP A 187 11.86 37.03 14.75
N ILE A 188 11.40 36.91 16.00
CA ILE A 188 11.10 38.09 16.83
C ILE A 188 11.96 38.06 18.09
N THR A 189 13.17 38.62 17.97
CA THR A 189 13.92 39.12 19.13
C THR A 189 13.30 40.46 19.56
N PHE A 190 12.83 40.52 20.82
CA PHE A 190 12.47 41.76 21.53
C PHE A 190 13.63 42.24 22.40
#